data_AF-A0A151R867-F1
#
_entry.id   AF-A0A151R867-F1
#
_cell.length_a   1.000
_cell.length_b   1.000
_cell.length_c   1.000
_cell.angle_alpha   90.00
_cell.angle_beta   90.00
_cell.angle_gamma   90.00
#
_symmetry.space_group_name_H-M   'P 1'
#
loop_
_entity.id
_entity.type
_entity.pdbx_description
1 polymer ?
#
loop_
_entity_poly.entity_id
_entity_poly.type
_entity_poly.pdbx_seq_one_letter_code
_entity_poly.pdbx_strand_id
1 'polypeptide(L)'
;MRLHQAGLSVTEHAMRFENLVRFYTQAISKGWKCRKFAEGLKHDFRRMVVPMSITEFPTLVEKAKVVECLERVDKLTKTIGGPAGSKSCGDS
;
A
#
# COMPACT_ATOMS: atom_id res chain seq x y z
N MET A 1 -2.75 -9.89 -16.49
CA MET A 1 -3.17 -8.64 -15.82
C MET A 1 -1.97 -7.97 -15.14
N ARG A 2 -1.67 -6.70 -15.45
CA ARG A 2 -0.55 -5.93 -14.86
C ARG A 2 -1.07 -4.52 -14.50
N LEU A 3 -1.60 -4.37 -13.28
CA LEU A 3 -2.03 -3.08 -12.74
C LEU A 3 -1.13 -2.73 -11.56
N HIS A 4 -0.34 -1.68 -11.71
CA HIS A 4 0.55 -1.19 -10.67
C HIS A 4 -0.11 -0.06 -9.92
N GLN A 5 0.09 0.00 -8.60
CA GLN A 5 -0.48 1.04 -7.76
C GLN A 5 0.02 2.43 -8.16
N ALA A 6 1.26 2.60 -8.63
CA ALA A 6 1.76 3.77 -9.37
C ALA A 6 1.28 5.17 -8.89
N GLY A 7 1.22 5.40 -7.57
CA GLY A 7 0.78 6.67 -6.96
C GLY A 7 -0.72 6.76 -6.64
N LEU A 8 -1.52 5.77 -7.06
CA LEU A 8 -2.92 5.60 -6.68
C LEU A 8 -3.05 5.17 -5.23
N SER A 9 -4.15 5.56 -4.59
CA SER A 9 -4.52 4.98 -3.30
C SER A 9 -4.84 3.49 -3.44
N VAL A 10 -4.74 2.73 -2.34
CA VAL A 10 -5.15 1.32 -2.32
C VAL A 10 -6.59 1.13 -2.79
N THR A 11 -7.49 2.06 -2.47
CA THR A 11 -8.90 2.03 -2.90
C THR A 11 -9.04 2.21 -4.41
N GLU A 12 -8.34 3.19 -4.99
CA GLU A 12 -8.37 3.46 -6.43
C GLU A 12 -7.75 2.30 -7.22
N HIS A 13 -6.66 1.72 -6.70
CA HIS A 13 -6.05 0.51 -7.26
C HIS A 13 -7.00 -0.70 -7.20
N ALA A 14 -7.72 -0.90 -6.08
CA ALA A 14 -8.72 -1.96 -5.95
C ALA A 14 -9.87 -1.82 -6.94
N MET A 15 -10.41 -0.61 -7.13
CA MET A 15 -11.49 -0.36 -8.08
C MET A 15 -11.09 -0.66 -9.52
N ARG A 16 -9.90 -0.21 -9.93
CA ARG A 16 -9.36 -0.51 -11.27
C ARG A 16 -9.06 -1.99 -11.44
N PHE A 17 -8.59 -2.65 -10.39
CA PHE A 17 -8.35 -4.09 -10.38
C PHE A 17 -9.65 -4.88 -10.55
N GLU A 18 -10.71 -4.52 -9.80
CA GLU A 18 -12.05 -5.10 -9.91
C GLU A 18 -12.61 -4.98 -11.34
N ASN A 19 -12.50 -3.79 -11.94
CA ASN A 19 -12.93 -3.55 -13.31
C ASN A 19 -12.15 -4.41 -14.33
N LEU A 20 -10.85 -4.62 -14.10
CA LEU A 20 -10.03 -5.47 -14.96
C LEU A 20 -10.39 -6.95 -14.81
N VAL A 21 -10.56 -7.47 -13.59
CA VAL A 21 -10.90 -8.89 -13.39
C VAL A 21 -12.32 -9.24 -13.80
N ARG A 22 -13.23 -8.25 -13.89
CA ARG A 22 -14.61 -8.45 -14.38
C ARG A 22 -14.67 -9.06 -15.78
N PHE A 23 -13.66 -8.80 -16.61
CA PHE A 23 -13.56 -9.33 -17.98
C PHE A 23 -12.81 -10.66 -18.07
N TYR A 24 -12.19 -11.11 -16.98
CA TYR A 24 -11.54 -12.41 -16.93
C TYR A 24 -12.57 -13.46 -16.50
N THR A 25 -12.62 -14.57 -17.23
CA THR A 25 -13.55 -15.67 -16.97
C THR A 25 -13.42 -16.22 -15.54
N GLN A 26 -14.53 -16.74 -15.04
CA GLN A 26 -14.80 -17.21 -13.67
C GLN A 26 -13.80 -18.24 -13.09
N ALA A 27 -12.86 -18.74 -13.90
CA ALA A 27 -11.79 -19.66 -13.50
C ALA A 27 -10.61 -19.00 -12.75
N ILE A 28 -10.74 -17.74 -12.34
CA ILE A 28 -9.81 -17.12 -11.40
C ILE A 28 -10.12 -17.60 -9.99
N SER A 29 -9.22 -18.42 -9.42
CA SER A 29 -9.32 -18.78 -8.01
C SER A 29 -9.17 -17.54 -7.12
N LYS A 30 -9.87 -17.53 -5.98
CA LYS A 30 -9.75 -16.45 -4.98
C LYS A 30 -8.29 -16.15 -4.61
N GLY A 31 -7.48 -17.20 -4.44
CA GLY A 31 -6.05 -17.09 -4.17
C GLY A 31 -5.27 -16.42 -5.30
N TRP A 32 -5.61 -16.69 -6.56
CA TRP A 32 -5.00 -16.00 -7.70
C TRP A 32 -5.36 -14.52 -7.72
N LYS A 33 -6.63 -14.16 -7.44
CA LYS A 33 -7.08 -12.75 -7.35
C LYS A 33 -6.26 -11.98 -6.31
N CYS A 34 -6.10 -12.56 -5.12
CA CYS A 34 -5.31 -11.99 -4.04
C CYS A 34 -3.83 -11.84 -4.42
N ARG A 35 -3.21 -12.89 -4.97
CA ARG A 35 -1.82 -12.85 -5.41
C ARG A 35 -1.59 -11.76 -6.46
N LYS A 36 -2.47 -11.66 -7.46
CA LYS A 36 -2.34 -10.67 -8.54
C LYS A 36 -2.52 -9.25 -8.05
N PHE A 37 -3.42 -9.01 -7.10
CA PHE A 37 -3.56 -7.71 -6.48
C PHE A 37 -2.30 -7.33 -5.69
N ALA A 38 -1.80 -8.25 -4.84
CA ALA A 38 -0.60 -8.02 -4.03
C ALA A 38 0.66 -7.78 -4.88
N GLU A 39 0.80 -8.47 -6.02
CA GLU A 39 1.89 -8.24 -6.99
C GLU A 39 1.87 -6.80 -7.56
N GLY A 40 0.70 -6.19 -7.66
CA GLY A 40 0.49 -4.83 -8.17
C GLY A 40 0.62 -3.71 -7.13
N LEU A 41 0.70 -4.04 -5.84
CA LEU A 41 0.89 -3.05 -4.77
C LEU A 41 2.29 -2.43 -4.81
N LYS A 42 2.41 -1.22 -4.25
CA LYS A 42 3.72 -0.61 -3.98
C LYS A 42 4.57 -1.57 -3.13
N HIS A 43 5.87 -1.61 -3.41
CA HIS A 43 6.78 -2.57 -2.82
C HIS A 43 6.74 -2.60 -1.28
N ASP A 44 6.64 -1.44 -0.64
CA ASP A 44 6.60 -1.32 0.82
C ASP A 44 5.33 -1.97 1.40
N PHE A 45 4.20 -1.80 0.74
CA PHE A 45 2.92 -2.39 1.14
C PHE A 45 2.91 -3.89 0.86
N ARG A 46 3.41 -4.30 -0.30
CA ARG A 46 3.52 -5.72 -0.67
C ARG A 46 4.34 -6.49 0.36
N ARG A 47 5.45 -5.95 0.85
CA ARG A 47 6.28 -6.62 1.88
C ARG A 47 5.56 -6.83 3.20
N MET A 48 4.63 -5.94 3.57
CA MET A 48 3.85 -6.07 4.80
C MET A 48 2.66 -7.01 4.63
N VAL A 49 2.02 -6.96 3.46
CA VAL A 49 0.74 -7.64 3.21
C VAL A 49 0.93 -9.10 2.77
N VAL A 50 1.95 -9.42 1.98
CA VAL A 50 2.21 -10.78 1.47
C VAL A 50 2.44 -11.82 2.57
N PRO A 51 3.21 -11.55 3.64
CA PRO A 51 3.43 -12.52 4.72
C PRO A 51 2.16 -12.89 5.51
N MET A 52 1.07 -12.13 5.39
CA MET A 52 -0.15 -12.35 6.17
C MET A 52 -1.04 -13.47 5.62
N SER A 53 -0.64 -14.16 4.54
CA SER A 53 -1.33 -15.31 3.95
C SER A 53 -2.83 -15.07 3.67
N ILE A 54 -3.17 -13.86 3.20
CA ILE A 54 -4.56 -13.45 3.00
C ILE A 54 -5.12 -14.09 1.72
N THR A 55 -6.21 -14.84 1.87
CA THR A 55 -6.85 -15.59 0.78
C THR A 55 -8.11 -14.92 0.24
N GLU A 56 -8.70 -13.99 1.00
CA GLU A 56 -9.89 -13.23 0.60
C GLU A 56 -9.53 -11.81 0.16
N PHE A 57 -9.98 -11.44 -1.04
CA PHE A 57 -9.69 -10.13 -1.65
C PHE A 57 -10.16 -8.92 -0.81
N PRO A 58 -11.39 -8.87 -0.27
CA PRO A 58 -11.79 -7.71 0.54
C PRO A 58 -10.92 -7.55 1.79
N THR A 59 -10.52 -8.66 2.43
CA THR A 59 -9.59 -8.63 3.56
C THR A 59 -8.22 -8.10 3.16
N LEU A 60 -7.74 -8.48 1.97
CA LEU A 60 -6.46 -8.02 1.42
C LEU A 60 -6.46 -6.50 1.21
N VAL A 61 -7.53 -5.98 0.61
CA VAL A 61 -7.72 -4.55 0.37
C VAL A 61 -7.73 -3.78 1.70
N GLU A 62 -8.46 -4.27 2.70
CA GLU A 62 -8.58 -3.59 3.99
C GLU A 62 -7.24 -3.53 4.73
N LYS A 63 -6.48 -4.64 4.75
CA LYS A 63 -5.14 -4.63 5.35
C LYS A 63 -4.17 -3.71 4.60
N ALA A 64 -4.25 -3.66 3.27
CA ALA A 64 -3.44 -2.74 2.49
C ALA A 64 -3.78 -1.26 2.79
N LYS A 65 -5.06 -0.92 3.04
CA LYS A 65 -5.44 0.44 3.48
C LYS A 65 -4.85 0.80 4.85
N VAL A 66 -4.88 -0.14 5.80
CA VAL A 66 -4.27 0.07 7.13
C VAL A 66 -2.78 0.38 6.98
N VAL A 67 -2.07 -0.39 6.16
CA VAL A 67 -0.64 -0.16 5.89
C VAL A 67 -0.41 1.21 5.23
N GLU A 68 -1.23 1.59 4.26
CA GLU A 68 -1.14 2.91 3.61
C GLU A 68 -1.38 4.06 4.60
N CYS A 69 -2.34 3.92 5.52
CA CYS A 69 -2.58 4.88 6.59
C CYS A 69 -1.40 4.99 7.55
N LEU A 70 -0.81 3.86 7.94
CA LEU A 70 0.39 3.85 8.78
C LEU A 70 1.58 4.55 8.11
N GLU A 71 1.79 4.36 6.80
CA GLU A 71 2.84 5.09 6.06
C GLU A 71 2.58 6.61 6.06
N ARG A 72 1.32 7.04 5.90
CA ARG A 72 0.96 8.46 5.94
C ARG A 72 1.19 9.08 7.32
N VAL A 73 0.82 8.37 8.39
CA VAL A 73 1.05 8.82 9.77
C VAL A 73 2.54 8.89 10.09
N ASP A 74 3.32 7.87 9.74
CA ASP A 74 4.79 7.88 9.92
C ASP A 74 5.45 9.08 9.24
N LYS A 75 5.09 9.35 7.98
CA LYS A 75 5.58 10.54 7.25
C LYS A 75 5.25 11.83 8.00
N LEU A 76 4.00 12.00 8.46
CA LEU A 76 3.58 13.20 9.19
C LEU A 76 4.33 13.37 10.51
N THR A 77 4.56 12.28 11.25
CA THR A 77 5.32 12.33 12.52
C THR A 77 6.79 12.69 12.30
N LYS A 78 7.39 12.28 11.17
CA LYS A 78 8.75 12.66 10.79
C LYS A 78 8.88 14.13 10.36
N THR A 79 7.82 14.74 9.83
CA THR A 79 7.84 16.17 9.47
C THR A 79 7.70 17.09 10.68
N ILE A 80 7.11 16.63 11.78
CA ILE A 80 6.92 17.42 13.01
C ILE A 80 8.12 17.27 13.98
N GLY A 81 8.94 16.23 13.82
CA GLY A 81 10.14 15.98 14.63
C GLY A 81 11.44 16.04 13.84
N GLY A 82 11.99 17.23 13.59
CA GLY A 82 13.36 17.44 13.10
C GLY A 82 13.96 18.75 13.62
N PRO A 83 15.26 18.80 13.97
CA PRO A 83 15.75 19.14 15.31
C PRO A 83 15.93 20.63 15.60
N ALA A 84 15.80 20.98 16.88
CA ALA A 84 16.35 22.19 17.47
C ALA A 84 17.88 22.17 17.34
N GLY A 85 18.40 22.76 16.26
CA GLY A 85 19.81 23.06 16.07
C GLY A 85 20.20 24.25 16.93
N SER A 86 21.03 23.98 17.92
CA SER A 86 21.53 24.88 18.95
C SER A 86 22.07 26.22 18.43
N LYS A 87 21.70 27.30 19.13
CA LYS A 87 22.47 28.55 19.17
C LYS A 87 23.88 28.25 19.69
N SER A 88 24.90 28.67 18.95
CA SER A 88 26.16 29.12 19.53
C SER A 88 26.54 30.45 18.89
N CYS A 89 26.33 31.54 19.64
CA CYS A 89 27.06 32.78 19.43
C CYS A 89 28.54 32.49 19.73
N GLY A 90 29.41 32.71 18.76
CA GLY A 90 30.86 32.72 18.93
C GLY A 90 31.38 34.03 18.36
N ASP A 91 31.61 34.97 19.26
CA ASP A 91 32.21 36.28 19.07
C ASP A 91 33.71 36.11 18.83
N SER A 92 34.25 36.66 17.74
CA SER A 92 35.64 37.17 17.59
C SER A 92 35.80 37.83 16.23
#